data_AF-A0A923AW97-F1
#
_entry.id   AF-A0A923AW97-F1
#
_cell.length_a   1.000
_cell.length_b   1.000
_cell.length_c   1.000
_cell.angle_alpha   90.00
_cell.angle_beta   90.00
_cell.angle_gamma   90.00
#
_symmetry.space_group_name_H-M   'P 1'
#
loop_
_entity.id
_entity.type
_entity.pdbx_description
1 polymer ?
#
loop_
_entity_poly.entity_id
_entity_poly.type
_entity_poly.pdbx_seq_one_letter_code
_entity_poly.pdbx_strand_id
1 'polypeptide(L)'
;LPIGDLDIIRTAPRDRFVDFYRAYYRPERATLIAVGDFDVDVMEAKIRDRFADWTNAHPAGPDPIIGELQPREAETYIHIEPGAQSSAQLIWTQAPDPRPDSLETRREGVLRNLGLAVLNRRMSELSRSSNPPFLGGGGGHQELFGAMDIGLVVANFETGAWQRAIEAAEQEQRRLVQHGVSETELQREVTEI
;
A
#
# COMPACT_ATOMS: atom_id res chain seq x y z
N LEU A 1 8.92 5.58 7.77
CA LEU A 1 7.85 6.10 8.66
C LEU A 1 8.11 7.58 8.93
N PRO A 2 7.07 8.42 9.00
CA PRO A 2 7.20 9.88 9.13
C PRO A 2 7.58 10.37 10.54
N ILE A 3 8.15 9.49 11.39
CA ILE A 3 8.41 9.79 12.80
C ILE A 3 9.45 10.89 13.00
N GLY A 4 10.25 11.17 11.97
CA GLY A 4 11.26 12.22 11.99
C GLY A 4 12.58 11.79 12.63
N ASP A 5 13.48 12.76 12.76
CA ASP A 5 14.79 12.60 13.37
C ASP A 5 14.77 13.08 14.83
N LEU A 6 15.39 12.32 15.73
CA LEU A 6 15.34 12.60 17.17
C LEU A 6 16.02 13.93 17.55
N ASP A 7 17.08 14.31 16.84
CA ASP A 7 17.76 15.56 17.12
C ASP A 7 16.89 16.73 16.69
N ILE A 8 16.21 16.62 15.54
CA ILE A 8 15.22 17.62 15.11
C ILE A 8 14.07 17.70 16.12
N ILE A 9 13.51 16.56 16.55
CA ILE A 9 12.41 16.55 17.53
C ILE A 9 12.80 17.26 18.83
N ARG A 10 14.02 17.05 19.31
CA ARG A 10 14.51 17.63 20.57
C ARG A 10 14.88 19.10 20.47
N THR A 11 15.25 19.58 19.29
CA THR A 11 15.89 20.90 19.14
C THR A 11 15.16 21.86 18.22
N ALA A 12 14.17 21.41 17.45
CA ALA A 12 13.44 22.27 16.52
C ALA A 12 12.79 23.44 17.26
N PRO A 13 13.06 24.69 16.85
CA PRO A 13 12.48 25.85 17.50
C PRO A 13 11.00 25.94 17.17
N ARG A 14 10.20 26.47 18.11
CA ARG A 14 8.76 26.68 17.97
C ARG A 14 8.39 27.31 16.62
N ASP A 15 9.15 28.31 16.17
CA ASP A 15 8.83 29.06 14.97
C ASP A 15 8.81 28.18 13.71
N ARG A 16 9.64 27.14 13.64
CA ARG A 16 9.60 26.18 12.53
C ARG A 16 8.27 25.42 12.47
N PHE A 17 7.70 25.05 13.61
CA PHE A 17 6.39 24.41 13.68
C PHE A 17 5.27 25.37 13.28
N VAL A 18 5.36 26.62 13.74
CA VAL A 18 4.38 27.67 13.40
C VAL A 18 4.42 27.97 11.90
N ASP A 19 5.61 28.07 11.32
CA ASP A 19 5.78 28.29 9.89
C ASP A 19 5.21 27.13 9.07
N PHE A 20 5.49 25.88 9.48
CA PHE A 20 4.89 24.71 8.85
C PHE A 20 3.35 24.74 8.94
N TYR A 21 2.81 25.00 10.13
CA TYR A 21 1.36 25.11 10.32
C TYR A 21 0.75 26.18 9.40
N ARG A 22 1.33 27.39 9.36
CA ARG A 22 0.86 28.49 8.50
C ARG A 22 0.96 28.17 7.01
N ALA A 23 2.00 27.46 6.61
CA ALA A 23 2.23 27.10 5.21
C ALA A 23 1.24 26.02 4.72
N TYR A 24 0.88 25.05 5.57
CA TYR A 24 0.18 23.83 5.14
C TYR A 24 -1.25 23.64 5.70
N TYR A 25 -1.59 24.17 6.88
CA TYR A 25 -2.94 24.09 7.46
C TYR A 25 -3.81 25.26 6.97
N ARG A 26 -4.42 25.08 5.80
CA ARG A 26 -5.18 26.11 5.09
C ARG A 26 -6.40 25.51 4.38
N PRO A 27 -7.49 26.27 4.19
CA PRO A 27 -8.73 25.75 3.64
C PRO A 27 -8.57 25.16 2.24
N GLU A 28 -7.70 25.71 1.40
CA GLU A 28 -7.49 25.22 0.02
C GLU A 28 -6.75 23.87 -0.03
N ARG A 29 -6.18 23.42 1.09
CA ARG A 29 -5.49 22.12 1.24
C ARG A 29 -6.23 21.16 2.19
N ALA A 30 -7.41 21.53 2.66
CA ALA A 30 -8.17 20.73 3.62
C ALA A 30 -9.37 20.07 2.92
N THR A 31 -9.63 18.81 3.29
CA THR A 31 -10.87 18.11 2.93
C THR A 31 -11.57 17.74 4.23
N LEU A 32 -12.77 18.29 4.45
CA LEU A 32 -13.62 17.92 5.57
C LEU A 32 -14.56 16.79 5.14
N ILE A 33 -14.51 15.66 5.83
CA ILE A 33 -15.33 14.49 5.54
C ILE A 33 -16.32 14.30 6.70
N ALA A 34 -17.62 14.33 6.42
CA ALA A 34 -18.68 14.05 7.38
C ALA A 34 -19.44 12.79 6.96
N VAL A 35 -19.45 11.76 7.81
CA VAL A 35 -20.11 10.47 7.56
C VAL A 35 -20.96 10.11 8.77
N GLY A 36 -22.24 9.84 8.57
CA GLY A 36 -23.16 9.46 9.63
C GLY A 36 -24.62 9.59 9.21
N ASP A 37 -25.51 9.29 10.14
CA ASP A 37 -26.96 9.46 9.99
C ASP A 37 -27.35 10.87 10.47
N PHE A 38 -27.37 11.83 9.55
CA PHE A 38 -27.78 13.21 9.81
C PHE A 38 -28.46 13.81 8.59
N ASP A 39 -29.26 14.85 8.83
CA ASP A 39 -29.80 15.69 7.77
C ASP A 39 -28.67 16.48 7.07
N VAL A 40 -28.60 16.35 5.75
CA VAL A 40 -27.52 16.91 4.92
C VAL A 40 -27.53 18.43 4.94
N ASP A 41 -28.71 19.06 4.83
CA ASP A 41 -28.83 20.52 4.78
C ASP A 41 -28.44 21.12 6.13
N VAL A 42 -28.85 20.49 7.23
CA VAL A 42 -28.47 20.90 8.59
C VAL A 42 -26.96 20.76 8.81
N MET A 43 -26.34 19.67 8.34
CA MET A 43 -24.90 19.48 8.50
C MET A 43 -24.10 20.46 7.63
N GLU A 44 -24.51 20.68 6.38
CA GLU A 44 -23.88 21.66 5.50
C GLU A 44 -23.96 23.07 6.10
N ALA A 45 -25.12 23.46 6.63
CA ALA A 45 -25.28 24.76 7.29
C ALA A 45 -24.32 24.93 8.47
N LYS A 46 -24.14 23.90 9.32
CA LYS A 46 -23.18 23.93 10.43
C LYS A 46 -21.74 24.04 9.96
N ILE A 47 -21.38 23.32 8.90
CA ILE A 47 -20.03 23.37 8.31
C ILE A 47 -19.76 24.77 7.74
N ARG A 48 -20.71 25.33 6.99
CA ARG A 48 -20.59 26.69 6.45
C ARG A 48 -20.48 27.73 7.55
N ASP A 49 -21.37 27.69 8.55
CA ASP A 49 -21.33 28.59 9.70
C ASP A 49 -19.97 28.55 10.42
N ARG A 50 -19.36 27.35 10.52
CA ARG A 50 -18.09 27.18 11.23
C ARG A 50 -16.84 27.54 10.43
N PHE A 51 -16.86 27.38 9.11
CA PHE A 51 -15.64 27.41 8.29
C PHE A 51 -15.69 28.38 7.11
N ALA A 52 -16.81 29.05 6.82
CA ALA A 52 -16.92 29.94 5.66
C ALA A 52 -15.97 31.15 5.70
N ASP A 53 -15.57 31.59 6.90
CA ASP A 53 -14.61 32.67 7.12
C ASP A 53 -13.17 32.17 7.36
N TRP A 54 -12.94 30.85 7.31
CA TRP A 54 -11.60 30.29 7.46
C TRP A 54 -10.76 30.70 6.25
N THR A 55 -9.77 31.56 6.50
CA THR A 55 -8.78 32.01 5.52
C THR A 55 -7.38 31.89 6.11
N ASN A 56 -6.36 31.82 5.26
CA ASN A 56 -4.97 31.83 5.69
C ASN A 56 -4.19 32.95 4.98
N ALA A 57 -3.76 33.95 5.75
CA ALA A 57 -3.06 35.12 5.23
C ALA A 57 -1.57 34.90 4.91
N HIS A 58 -1.03 33.72 5.23
CA HIS A 58 0.37 33.40 4.99
C HIS A 58 0.59 32.78 3.60
N PRO A 59 1.79 32.90 3.01
CA PRO A 59 2.11 32.22 1.75
C PRO A 59 1.93 30.69 1.85
N ALA A 60 1.47 30.08 0.76
CA ALA A 60 1.38 28.63 0.67
C ALA A 60 2.77 27.99 0.72
N GLY A 61 2.90 26.90 1.48
CA GLY A 61 4.05 26.02 1.35
C GLY A 61 4.06 25.37 -0.03
N PRO A 62 5.24 25.11 -0.63
CA PRO A 62 5.33 24.39 -1.90
C PRO A 62 4.74 22.99 -1.75
N ASP A 63 4.31 22.41 -2.87
CA ASP A 63 3.89 21.02 -2.90
C ASP A 63 5.05 20.07 -2.61
N PRO A 64 4.76 18.91 -1.98
CA PRO A 64 5.80 17.94 -1.69
C PRO A 64 6.43 17.46 -2.99
N ILE A 65 7.76 17.42 -3.01
CA ILE A 65 8.52 16.85 -4.12
C ILE A 65 8.42 15.33 -3.99
N ILE A 66 7.66 14.72 -4.87
CA ILE A 66 7.64 13.26 -5.03
C ILE A 66 8.90 12.91 -5.82
N GLY A 67 9.83 12.21 -5.18
CA GLY A 67 11.08 11.79 -5.82
C GLY A 67 10.84 10.78 -6.93
N GLU A 68 11.82 10.64 -7.83
CA GLU A 68 11.78 9.65 -8.90
C GLU A 68 12.33 8.30 -8.43
N LEU A 69 11.67 7.22 -8.86
CA LEU A 69 12.18 5.87 -8.64
C LEU A 69 13.53 5.72 -9.33
N GLN A 70 14.56 5.49 -8.53
CA GLN A 70 15.90 5.22 -9.06
C GLN A 70 15.97 3.81 -9.62
N PRO A 71 16.68 3.59 -10.75
CA PRO A 71 16.95 2.24 -11.24
C PRO A 71 17.63 1.40 -10.14
N ARG A 72 17.19 0.14 -10.02
CA ARG A 72 17.77 -0.83 -9.09
C ARG A 72 18.02 -2.14 -9.82
N GLU A 73 19.13 -2.79 -9.45
CA GLU A 73 19.36 -4.18 -9.84
C GLU A 73 18.71 -5.12 -8.81
N ALA A 74 18.70 -6.42 -9.12
CA ALA A 74 18.24 -7.41 -8.16
C ALA A 74 19.17 -7.41 -6.94
N GLU A 75 18.61 -7.09 -5.77
CA GLU A 75 19.33 -7.02 -4.51
C GLU A 75 18.74 -8.02 -3.51
N THR A 76 19.58 -8.49 -2.59
CA THR A 76 19.17 -9.37 -1.49
C THR A 76 19.47 -8.69 -0.17
N TYR A 77 18.51 -8.72 0.75
CA TYR A 77 18.66 -8.19 2.10
C TYR A 77 18.20 -9.23 3.11
N ILE A 78 19.00 -9.42 4.16
CA ILE A 78 18.69 -10.31 5.28
C ILE A 78 18.68 -9.47 6.55
N HIS A 79 17.57 -9.54 7.27
CA HIS A 79 17.41 -8.92 8.57
C HIS A 79 17.15 -9.99 9.62
N ILE A 80 17.88 -9.94 10.73
CA ILE A 80 17.77 -10.90 11.82
C ILE A 80 17.40 -10.13 13.08
N GLU A 81 16.21 -10.38 13.58
CA GLU A 81 15.68 -9.81 14.82
C GLU A 81 15.18 -10.94 15.73
N PRO A 82 15.75 -11.12 16.93
CA PRO A 82 15.31 -12.15 17.86
C PRO A 82 13.82 -12.04 18.21
N GLY A 83 13.09 -13.15 18.08
CA GLY A 83 11.65 -13.19 18.39
C GLY A 83 10.74 -12.72 17.25
N ALA A 84 11.28 -12.22 16.14
CA ALA A 84 10.49 -11.93 14.94
C ALA A 84 10.06 -13.22 14.23
N GLN A 85 8.86 -13.20 13.63
CA GLN A 85 8.39 -14.27 12.75
C GLN A 85 9.28 -14.32 11.50
N SER A 86 9.76 -15.52 11.15
CA SER A 86 10.58 -15.68 9.95
C SER A 86 9.75 -15.54 8.67
N SER A 87 10.21 -14.70 7.74
CA SER A 87 9.54 -14.44 6.47
C SER A 87 10.54 -14.21 5.34
N ALA A 88 10.15 -14.60 4.12
CA ALA A 88 10.86 -14.31 2.88
C ALA A 88 9.95 -13.52 1.96
N GLN A 89 10.52 -12.54 1.27
CA GLN A 89 9.78 -11.61 0.43
C GLN A 89 10.46 -11.46 -0.92
N LEU A 90 9.67 -11.49 -1.99
CA LEU A 90 10.07 -11.11 -3.33
C LEU A 90 9.34 -9.82 -3.67
N ILE A 91 10.11 -8.76 -3.94
CA ILE A 91 9.58 -7.40 -4.13
C ILE A 91 9.97 -6.92 -5.52
N TRP A 92 8.97 -6.44 -6.26
CA TRP A 92 9.14 -5.74 -7.52
C TRP A 92 8.73 -4.29 -7.33
N THR A 93 9.55 -3.37 -7.82
CA THR A 93 9.29 -1.93 -7.74
C THR A 93 9.26 -1.36 -9.15
N GLN A 94 8.29 -0.50 -9.42
CA GLN A 94 8.11 0.16 -10.71
C GLN A 94 7.66 1.60 -10.51
N ALA A 95 7.87 2.44 -11.54
CA ALA A 95 7.31 3.78 -11.54
C ALA A 95 5.77 3.67 -11.48
N PRO A 96 5.10 4.58 -10.75
CA PRO A 96 3.65 4.56 -10.63
C PRO A 96 3.01 4.89 -11.97
N ASP A 97 1.80 4.36 -12.20
CA ASP A 97 1.01 4.71 -13.37
C ASP A 97 0.47 6.14 -13.26
N PRO A 98 0.88 7.08 -14.13
CA PRO A 98 0.46 8.47 -14.05
C PRO A 98 -0.93 8.71 -14.64
N ARG A 99 -1.58 7.69 -15.22
CA ARG A 99 -2.92 7.84 -15.82
C ARG A 99 -3.93 8.24 -14.74
N PRO A 100 -4.82 9.21 -15.04
CA PRO A 100 -5.89 9.55 -14.12
C PRO A 100 -6.86 8.37 -13.94
N ASP A 101 -7.66 8.47 -12.89
CA ASP A 101 -8.74 7.51 -12.66
C ASP A 101 -9.73 7.51 -13.83
N SER A 102 -10.00 6.31 -14.34
CA SER A 102 -10.85 6.08 -15.51
C SER A 102 -11.48 4.69 -15.43
N LEU A 103 -12.51 4.43 -16.24
CA LEU A 103 -13.10 3.09 -16.32
C LEU A 103 -12.06 2.04 -16.70
N GLU A 104 -11.10 2.39 -17.57
CA GLU A 104 -10.03 1.52 -18.02
C GLU A 104 -9.07 1.16 -16.88
N THR A 105 -8.53 2.16 -16.17
CA THR A 105 -7.60 1.94 -15.05
C THR A 105 -8.27 1.19 -13.89
N ARG A 106 -9.56 1.47 -13.62
CA ARG A 106 -10.35 0.69 -12.65
C ARG A 106 -10.52 -0.77 -13.07
N ARG A 107 -10.79 -1.02 -14.36
CA ARG A 107 -10.93 -2.38 -14.89
C ARG A 107 -9.62 -3.17 -14.75
N GLU A 108 -8.49 -2.56 -15.08
CA GLU A 108 -7.17 -3.16 -14.87
C GLU A 108 -6.92 -3.48 -13.39
N GLY A 109 -7.30 -2.58 -12.48
CA GLY A 109 -7.24 -2.81 -11.03
C GLY A 109 -8.07 -4.01 -10.58
N VAL A 110 -9.31 -4.15 -11.08
CA VAL A 110 -10.17 -5.32 -10.80
C VAL A 110 -9.52 -6.60 -11.30
N LEU A 111 -8.99 -6.61 -12.53
CA LEU A 111 -8.30 -7.78 -13.08
C LEU A 111 -7.07 -8.17 -12.25
N ARG A 112 -6.29 -7.18 -11.80
CA ARG A 112 -5.15 -7.40 -10.90
C ARG A 112 -5.59 -8.02 -9.58
N ASN A 113 -6.64 -7.48 -8.96
CA ASN A 113 -7.17 -7.98 -7.70
C ASN A 113 -7.69 -9.41 -7.83
N LEU A 114 -8.37 -9.75 -8.92
CA LEU A 114 -8.80 -11.13 -9.20
C LEU A 114 -7.60 -12.07 -9.37
N GLY A 115 -6.57 -11.66 -10.11
CA GLY A 115 -5.34 -12.45 -10.24
C GLY A 115 -4.64 -12.69 -8.90
N LEU A 116 -4.56 -11.66 -8.04
CA LEU A 116 -4.00 -11.76 -6.70
C LEU A 116 -4.88 -12.62 -5.78
N ALA A 117 -6.20 -12.58 -5.91
CA ALA A 117 -7.11 -13.43 -5.15
C ALA A 117 -6.86 -14.92 -5.46
N VAL A 118 -6.74 -15.27 -6.74
CA VAL A 118 -6.39 -16.64 -7.17
C VAL A 118 -5.02 -17.05 -6.63
N LEU A 119 -4.00 -16.19 -6.75
CA LEU A 119 -2.67 -16.44 -6.19
C LEU A 119 -2.75 -16.74 -4.69
N ASN A 120 -3.46 -15.90 -3.94
CA ASN A 120 -3.61 -16.01 -2.49
C ASN A 120 -4.36 -17.28 -2.09
N ARG A 121 -5.34 -17.72 -2.88
CA ARG A 121 -6.01 -19.00 -2.66
C ARG A 121 -5.06 -20.17 -2.87
N ARG A 122 -4.33 -20.21 -3.98
CA ARG A 122 -3.35 -21.28 -4.24
C ARG A 122 -2.27 -21.35 -3.17
N MET A 123 -1.74 -20.20 -2.74
CA MET A 123 -0.81 -20.10 -1.62
C MET A 123 -1.42 -20.63 -0.31
N SER A 124 -2.69 -20.30 -0.04
CA SER A 124 -3.42 -20.79 1.15
C SER A 124 -3.68 -22.30 1.11
N GLU A 125 -3.88 -22.88 -0.07
CA GLU A 125 -4.00 -24.33 -0.25
C GLU A 125 -2.65 -25.02 -0.01
N LEU A 126 -1.54 -24.46 -0.51
CA LEU A 126 -0.20 -24.96 -0.27
C LEU A 126 0.17 -24.97 1.22
N SER A 127 -0.16 -23.92 1.97
CA SER A 127 0.12 -23.83 3.41
C SER A 127 -0.72 -24.80 4.26
N ARG A 128 -1.83 -25.32 3.73
CA ARG A 128 -2.70 -26.32 4.39
C ARG A 128 -2.48 -27.74 3.88
N SER A 129 -1.54 -27.95 2.98
CA SER A 129 -1.19 -29.27 2.48
C SER A 129 -0.58 -30.16 3.59
N SER A 130 -0.47 -31.46 3.34
CA SER A 130 0.11 -32.40 4.31
C SER A 130 1.60 -32.16 4.61
N ASN A 131 2.29 -31.42 3.75
CA ASN A 131 3.69 -31.06 3.91
C ASN A 131 3.91 -29.63 3.39
N PRO A 132 3.44 -28.62 4.15
CA PRO A 132 3.39 -27.25 3.68
C PRO A 132 4.81 -26.68 3.51
N PRO A 133 5.09 -25.97 2.40
CA PRO A 133 6.40 -25.35 2.19
C PRO A 133 6.63 -24.08 3.03
N PHE A 134 5.55 -23.49 3.54
CA PHE A 134 5.52 -22.29 4.37
C PHE A 134 4.28 -22.31 5.26
N LEU A 135 4.30 -21.59 6.37
CA LEU A 135 3.22 -21.46 7.36
C LEU A 135 2.03 -20.64 6.82
N GLY A 136 2.31 -19.74 5.89
CA GLY A 136 1.31 -18.89 5.24
C GLY A 136 2.00 -17.84 4.39
N GLY A 137 1.23 -17.09 3.61
CA GLY A 137 1.79 -16.11 2.69
C GLY A 137 0.76 -15.63 1.69
N GLY A 138 1.22 -14.82 0.75
CA GLY A 138 0.37 -14.28 -0.30
C GLY A 138 1.12 -13.30 -1.18
N GLY A 139 0.46 -12.91 -2.27
CA GLY A 139 0.83 -11.81 -3.13
C GLY A 139 0.01 -10.56 -2.84
N GLY A 140 0.61 -9.41 -3.09
CA GLY A 140 -0.03 -8.11 -2.96
C GLY A 140 0.53 -7.10 -3.96
N HIS A 141 -0.19 -6.00 -4.08
CA HIS A 141 0.21 -4.83 -4.84
C HIS A 141 -0.14 -3.58 -4.04
N GLN A 142 0.75 -2.60 -4.05
CA GLN A 142 0.59 -1.34 -3.33
C GLN A 142 1.20 -0.19 -4.13
N GLU A 143 0.43 0.88 -4.27
CA GLU A 143 0.93 2.18 -4.72
C GLU A 143 1.36 3.01 -3.48
N LEU A 144 2.52 3.64 -3.54
CA LEU A 144 3.06 4.50 -2.50
C LEU A 144 3.01 5.98 -2.88
N PHE A 145 1.85 6.61 -2.65
CA PHE A 145 1.67 8.07 -2.65
C PHE A 145 2.11 8.78 -3.94
N GLY A 146 1.85 8.17 -5.09
CA GLY A 146 2.28 8.64 -6.41
C GLY A 146 3.79 8.53 -6.65
N ALA A 147 4.54 7.83 -5.80
CA ALA A 147 6.00 7.72 -5.90
C ALA A 147 6.47 6.41 -6.51
N MET A 148 5.77 5.30 -6.23
CA MET A 148 6.21 3.97 -6.62
C MET A 148 5.07 2.96 -6.57
N ASP A 149 5.06 2.05 -7.52
CA ASP A 149 4.25 0.84 -7.52
C ASP A 149 5.08 -0.34 -7.01
N ILE A 150 4.53 -1.09 -6.04
CA ILE A 150 5.15 -2.28 -5.44
C ILE A 150 4.28 -3.50 -5.72
N GLY A 151 4.88 -4.53 -6.30
CA GLY A 151 4.39 -5.91 -6.22
C GLY A 151 5.17 -6.68 -5.16
N LEU A 152 4.48 -7.50 -4.36
CA LEU A 152 5.11 -8.30 -3.31
C LEU A 152 4.55 -9.72 -3.34
N VAL A 153 5.42 -10.71 -3.11
CA VAL A 153 5.04 -12.04 -2.66
C VAL A 153 5.77 -12.35 -1.36
N VAL A 154 5.05 -12.78 -0.34
CA VAL A 154 5.58 -13.12 0.98
C VAL A 154 5.25 -14.57 1.35
N ALA A 155 6.21 -15.24 1.99
CA ALA A 155 6.03 -16.55 2.62
C ALA A 155 6.63 -16.55 4.03
N ASN A 156 5.80 -16.85 5.03
CA ASN A 156 6.18 -17.02 6.42
C ASN A 156 6.58 -18.47 6.66
N PHE A 157 7.68 -18.73 7.36
CA PHE A 157 8.22 -20.08 7.47
C PHE A 157 8.76 -20.40 8.86
N GLU A 158 8.97 -21.68 9.14
CA GLU A 158 9.70 -22.11 10.34
C GLU A 158 11.19 -21.84 10.20
N THR A 159 11.85 -21.42 11.28
CA THR A 159 13.28 -21.08 11.29
C THR A 159 14.13 -22.11 10.54
N GLY A 160 14.89 -21.66 9.54
CA GLY A 160 15.74 -22.51 8.70
C GLY A 160 15.10 -23.00 7.40
N ALA A 161 13.78 -22.90 7.23
CA ALA A 161 13.07 -23.36 6.02
C ALA A 161 12.96 -22.30 4.90
N TRP A 162 13.77 -21.24 4.95
CA TRP A 162 13.63 -20.08 4.06
C TRP A 162 13.76 -20.42 2.56
N GLN A 163 14.67 -21.31 2.19
CA GLN A 163 14.88 -21.72 0.79
C GLN A 163 13.63 -22.40 0.23
N ARG A 164 13.12 -23.39 0.97
CA ARG A 164 11.91 -24.10 0.58
C ARG A 164 10.70 -23.17 0.48
N ALA A 165 10.59 -22.21 1.38
CA ALA A 165 9.49 -21.25 1.40
C ALA A 165 9.54 -20.29 0.19
N ILE A 166 10.71 -19.69 -0.08
CA ILE A 166 10.85 -18.73 -1.19
C ILE A 166 10.75 -19.42 -2.55
N GLU A 167 11.32 -20.62 -2.71
CA GLU A 167 11.20 -21.42 -3.94
C GLU A 167 9.74 -21.77 -4.23
N ALA A 168 8.97 -22.21 -3.23
CA ALA A 168 7.57 -22.54 -3.42
C ALA A 168 6.71 -21.32 -3.76
N ALA A 169 6.95 -20.18 -3.10
CA ALA A 169 6.21 -18.95 -3.35
C ALA A 169 6.52 -18.36 -4.73
N GLU A 170 7.80 -18.37 -5.13
CA GLU A 170 8.25 -17.99 -6.46
C GLU A 170 7.63 -18.88 -7.53
N GLN A 171 7.66 -20.20 -7.34
CA GLN A 171 7.10 -21.16 -8.29
C GLN A 171 5.60 -20.96 -8.46
N GLU A 172 4.85 -20.71 -7.39
CA GLU A 172 3.41 -20.46 -7.50
C GLU A 172 3.11 -19.16 -8.25
N GLN A 173 3.84 -18.08 -7.94
CA GLN A 173 3.73 -16.83 -8.68
C GLN A 173 4.04 -17.04 -10.18
N ARG A 174 5.11 -17.78 -10.49
CA ARG A 174 5.52 -18.10 -11.86
C ARG A 174 4.49 -18.96 -12.59
N ARG A 175 3.89 -19.94 -11.91
CA ARG A 175 2.81 -20.77 -12.46
C ARG A 175 1.62 -19.92 -12.87
N LEU A 176 1.21 -18.97 -12.03
CA LEU A 176 0.13 -18.05 -12.36
C LEU A 176 0.45 -17.22 -13.62
N VAL A 177 1.67 -16.71 -13.75
CA VAL A 177 2.08 -15.91 -14.92
C VAL A 177 2.16 -16.75 -16.20
N GLN A 178 2.70 -17.98 -16.11
CA GLN A 178 2.93 -18.83 -17.30
C GLN A 178 1.68 -19.57 -17.77
N HIS A 179 0.82 -19.98 -16.84
CA HIS A 179 -0.35 -20.81 -17.14
C HIS A 179 -1.67 -20.09 -16.92
N GLY A 180 -1.65 -18.90 -16.33
CA GLY A 180 -2.84 -18.11 -16.06
C GLY A 180 -3.72 -18.70 -14.96
N VAL A 181 -4.98 -18.31 -15.05
CA VAL A 181 -6.08 -18.66 -14.15
C VAL A 181 -7.08 -19.50 -14.93
N SER A 182 -7.55 -20.59 -14.33
CA SER A 182 -8.63 -21.39 -14.90
C SER A 182 -9.99 -20.71 -14.72
N GLU A 183 -10.95 -21.04 -15.60
CA GLU A 183 -12.31 -20.49 -15.50
C GLU A 183 -12.97 -20.79 -14.14
N THR A 184 -12.74 -21.99 -13.59
CA THR A 184 -13.23 -22.39 -12.26
C THR A 184 -12.65 -21.54 -11.13
N GLU A 185 -11.35 -21.22 -11.19
CA GLU A 185 -10.71 -20.34 -10.21
C GLU A 185 -11.26 -18.92 -10.30
N LEU A 186 -11.38 -18.38 -11.53
CA LEU A 186 -11.91 -17.06 -11.75
C LEU A 186 -13.35 -16.93 -11.27
N GLN A 187 -14.23 -17.87 -11.64
CA GLN A 187 -15.63 -17.86 -11.26
C GLN A 187 -15.81 -17.90 -9.74
N ARG A 188 -14.93 -18.62 -9.04
CA ARG A 188 -14.94 -18.68 -7.58
C ARG A 188 -14.66 -17.30 -6.98
N GLU A 189 -13.57 -16.66 -7.39
CA GLU A 189 -13.22 -15.34 -6.84
C GLU A 189 -14.26 -14.27 -7.19
N VAL A 190 -14.86 -14.32 -8.38
CA VAL A 190 -15.92 -13.38 -8.77
C VAL A 190 -17.19 -13.53 -7.91
N THR A 191 -17.50 -14.73 -7.41
CA THR A 191 -18.70 -14.97 -6.60
C THR A 191 -18.51 -14.55 -5.14
N GLU A 192 -17.26 -14.45 -4.69
CA GLU A 192 -16.90 -14.06 -3.31
C GLU A 192 -16.67 -12.54 -3.15
N ILE A 193 -16.68 -11.78 -4.25
CA ILE A 193 -16.65 -10.31 -4.29
C ILE A 193 -18.08 -9.74 -4.26
#